data_AF-A0A536SUD9-F1
#
_entry.id   AF-A0A536SUD9-F1
#
_cell.length_a   1.000
_cell.length_b   1.000
_cell.length_c   1.000
_cell.angle_alpha   90.00
_cell.angle_beta   90.00
_cell.angle_gamma   90.00
#
_symmetry.space_group_name_H-M   'P 1'
#
loop_
_entity.id
_entity.type
_entity.pdbx_description
1 polymer ?
#
loop_
_entity_poly.entity_id
_entity_poly.type
_entity_poly.pdbx_seq_one_letter_code
_entity_poly.pdbx_strand_id
1 'polypeptide(L)' 'MKRALALLGFWICAGFSHFSVGAAEPAKADPAKGQSIANKICAACHGADGNSPTPANPKLAGQIPEYLQKQLANFKP' A
#
# COMPACT_ATOMS: atom_id res chain seq x y z
N MET A 1 -26.67 60.12 26.19
CA MET A 1 -26.93 59.75 24.79
C MET A 1 -25.81 58.82 24.32
N LYS A 2 -26.15 57.56 23.96
CA LYS A 2 -25.71 56.81 22.76
C LYS A 2 -24.17 56.83 22.48
N ARG A 3 -23.38 55.75 22.45
CA ARG A 3 -23.56 54.33 22.03
C ARG A 3 -22.29 53.53 22.37
N ALA A 4 -22.41 52.20 22.26
CA ALA A 4 -21.36 51.19 22.02
C ALA A 4 -20.45 50.91 23.23
N LEU A 5 -20.17 49.67 23.62
CA LEU A 5 -19.78 48.51 22.82
C LEU A 5 -20.05 47.27 23.70
N ALA A 6 -21.14 46.53 23.45
CA ALA A 6 -21.10 45.21 22.84
C ALA A 6 -20.02 44.24 23.38
N LEU A 7 -20.51 43.28 24.19
CA LEU A 7 -20.14 41.86 24.19
C LEU A 7 -18.77 41.46 24.76
N LEU A 8 -18.72 41.38 26.10
CA LEU A 8 -17.99 40.34 26.81
C LEU A 8 -18.57 38.98 26.41
N GLY A 9 -17.78 38.17 25.69
CA GLY A 9 -18.17 36.82 25.32
C GLY A 9 -17.33 36.27 24.18
N PHE A 10 -16.00 36.38 24.29
CA PHE A 10 -15.10 35.64 23.43
C PHE A 10 -15.30 34.15 23.74
N TRP A 11 -16.10 33.52 22.89
CA TRP A 11 -16.49 32.13 22.94
C TRP A 11 -15.24 31.26 22.70
N ILE A 12 -14.57 30.87 23.78
CA ILE A 12 -13.47 29.90 23.76
C ILE A 12 -14.10 28.53 23.48
N CYS A 13 -14.28 28.21 22.21
CA CYS A 13 -14.38 26.84 21.70
C CYS A 13 -13.10 26.49 20.94
N ALA A 14 -11.94 26.73 21.57
CA ALA A 14 -10.66 26.21 21.10
C ALA A 14 -10.38 24.92 21.90
N GLY A 15 -10.73 23.75 21.36
CA GLY A 15 -10.49 22.52 22.12
C GLY A 15 -10.71 21.18 21.42
N PHE A 16 -11.24 21.13 20.19
CA PHE A 16 -11.21 19.89 19.40
C PHE A 16 -10.31 20.07 18.19
N SER A 17 -9.01 19.97 18.45
CA SER A 17 -8.02 19.60 17.44
C SER A 17 -8.47 18.25 16.87
N HIS A 18 -9.12 18.28 15.71
CA HIS A 18 -9.39 17.08 14.93
C HIS A 18 -8.03 16.51 14.54
N PHE A 19 -7.61 15.45 15.23
CA PHE A 19 -6.49 14.63 14.80
C PHE A 19 -6.94 13.90 13.54
N SER A 20 -6.66 14.49 12.38
CA SER A 20 -6.86 13.84 11.11
C SER A 20 -5.83 12.72 11.03
N VAL A 21 -6.22 11.49 11.38
CA VAL A 21 -5.51 10.29 10.96
C VAL A 21 -5.57 10.31 9.44
N GLY A 22 -4.50 10.78 8.81
CA GLY A 22 -4.31 10.63 7.38
C GLY A 22 -4.32 9.15 7.09
N ALA A 23 -5.41 8.66 6.51
CA ALA A 23 -5.44 7.32 5.94
C ALA A 23 -4.34 7.29 4.88
N ALA A 24 -3.29 6.52 5.12
CA ALA A 24 -2.23 6.33 4.14
C ALA A 24 -2.87 5.73 2.88
N GLU A 25 -2.80 6.48 1.78
CA GLU A 25 -3.29 6.03 0.48
C GLU A 25 -2.58 4.70 0.13
N PRO A 26 -3.30 3.68 -0.36
CA PRO A 26 -2.68 2.42 -0.71
C PRO A 26 -1.53 2.68 -1.69
N ALA A 27 -0.33 2.25 -1.32
CA ALA A 27 0.86 2.45 -2.14
C ALA A 27 0.60 1.88 -3.54
N LYS A 28 0.77 2.71 -4.57
CA LYS A 28 0.65 2.29 -5.96
C LYS A 28 1.63 1.15 -6.24
N ALA A 29 1.22 0.23 -7.10
CA ALA A 29 2.10 -0.84 -7.55
C ALA A 29 3.36 -0.26 -8.21
N ASP A 30 4.52 -0.82 -7.85
CA ASP A 30 5.82 -0.48 -8.45
C ASP A 30 6.38 -1.71 -9.17
N PRO A 31 6.18 -1.80 -10.50
CA PRO A 31 6.68 -2.92 -11.29
C PRO A 31 8.20 -3.05 -11.27
N ALA A 32 8.95 -1.94 -11.17
CA ALA A 32 10.40 -1.97 -11.17
C ALA A 32 10.94 -2.60 -9.87
N LYS A 33 10.34 -2.25 -8.73
CA LYS A 33 10.62 -2.92 -7.46
C LYS A 33 10.24 -4.39 -7.51
N GLY A 34 9.08 -4.72 -8.08
CA GLY A 34 8.64 -6.11 -8.28
C GLY A 34 9.66 -6.93 -9.08
N GLN A 35 10.14 -6.39 -10.21
CA GLN A 35 11.15 -7.04 -11.05
C GLN A 35 12.48 -7.24 -10.29
N SER A 36 12.91 -6.24 -9.52
CA SER A 36 14.14 -6.33 -8.72
C SER A 36 14.08 -7.47 -7.70
N ILE A 37 12.94 -7.64 -7.03
CA ILE A 37 12.71 -8.75 -6.09
C ILE A 37 12.70 -10.09 -6.84
N ALA A 38 11.94 -10.18 -7.94
CA ALA A 38 11.83 -11.38 -8.75
C ALA A 38 13.21 -11.89 -9.21
N ASN A 39 14.05 -10.98 -9.72
CA ASN A 39 15.39 -11.31 -10.20
C ASN A 39 16.34 -11.77 -9.08
N LYS A 40 16.21 -11.22 -7.87
CA LYS A 40 17.14 -11.51 -6.76
C LYS A 40 16.90 -12.87 -6.11
N ILE A 41 15.64 -13.28 -5.97
CA ILE A 41 15.30 -14.47 -5.16
C ILE A 41 14.39 -15.47 -5.86
N CYS A 42 13.48 -15.02 -6.73
CA CYS A 42 12.46 -15.90 -7.31
C CYS A 42 12.97 -16.62 -8.56
N ALA A 43 13.79 -15.91 -9.36
CA ALA A 43 14.27 -16.38 -10.66
C ALA A 43 15.11 -17.65 -10.59
N ALA A 44 15.77 -17.90 -9.45
CA ALA A 44 16.55 -19.12 -9.22
C ALA A 44 15.71 -20.41 -9.39
N CYS A 45 14.41 -20.35 -9.07
CA CYS A 45 13.50 -21.49 -9.19
C CYS A 45 12.48 -21.31 -10.32
N HIS A 46 11.96 -20.10 -10.50
CA HIS A 46 10.85 -19.84 -11.42
C HIS A 46 11.30 -19.37 -12.81
N GLY A 47 12.60 -19.25 -13.06
CA GLY A 47 13.15 -18.70 -14.30
C GLY A 47 13.22 -17.16 -14.28
N ALA A 48 14.15 -16.60 -15.07
CA ALA A 48 14.38 -15.15 -15.12
C ALA A 48 13.17 -14.35 -15.63
N ASP A 49 12.36 -14.97 -16.48
CA ASP A 49 11.12 -14.42 -17.05
C ASP A 49 9.86 -15.03 -16.39
N GLY A 50 10.01 -15.86 -15.36
CA GLY A 50 8.92 -16.59 -14.73
C GLY A 50 8.47 -17.86 -15.48
N ASN A 51 9.18 -18.29 -16.52
CA ASN A 51 8.95 -19.56 -17.21
C ASN A 51 9.95 -20.63 -16.77
N SER A 52 9.70 -21.26 -15.62
CA SER A 52 10.52 -22.37 -15.14
C SER A 52 10.61 -23.51 -16.18
N PRO A 53 11.82 -24.05 -16.45
CA PRO A 53 11.99 -25.26 -17.26
C PRO A 53 11.70 -26.55 -16.46
N THR A 54 11.70 -26.48 -15.13
CA THR A 54 11.50 -27.63 -14.24
C THR A 54 10.04 -27.74 -13.83
N PRO A 55 9.36 -28.89 -14.05
CA PRO A 55 7.94 -29.06 -13.71
C PRO A 55 7.60 -28.88 -12.22
N ALA A 56 8.56 -29.12 -11.34
CA ALA A 56 8.38 -28.95 -9.89
C ALA A 56 8.24 -27.48 -9.47
N ASN A 57 8.75 -26.54 -10.26
CA ASN A 57 8.63 -25.11 -10.00
C ASN A 57 7.57 -24.53 -10.96
N PRO A 58 6.45 -23.99 -10.46
CA PRO A 58 5.38 -23.50 -11.31
C PRO A 58 5.82 -22.28 -12.13
N LYS A 59 5.23 -22.11 -13.32
CA LYS A 59 5.40 -20.91 -14.14
C LYS A 59 4.59 -19.76 -13.54
N LEU A 60 5.22 -18.60 -13.39
CA LEU A 60 4.60 -17.38 -12.88
C LEU A 60 4.28 -16.38 -13.99
N ALA A 61 4.96 -16.49 -15.15
CA ALA A 61 4.73 -15.64 -16.30
C ALA A 61 3.27 -15.73 -16.79
N GLY A 62 2.62 -14.58 -16.99
CA GLY A 62 1.25 -14.51 -17.48
C GLY A 62 0.17 -14.95 -16.48
N GLN A 63 0.52 -15.18 -15.22
CA GLN A 63 -0.47 -15.52 -14.19
C GLN A 63 -1.33 -14.31 -13.80
N ILE A 64 -2.54 -14.59 -13.32
CA ILE A 64 -3.48 -13.59 -12.83
C ILE A 64 -2.90 -12.90 -11.58
N PRO A 65 -2.81 -11.56 -11.54
CA PRO A 65 -2.19 -10.83 -10.43
C PRO A 65 -2.79 -11.16 -9.06
N GLU A 66 -4.13 -11.26 -8.99
CA GLU A 66 -4.86 -11.58 -7.76
C GLU A 66 -4.55 -13.00 -7.27
N TYR A 67 -4.33 -13.94 -8.19
CA TYR A 67 -3.92 -15.29 -7.84
C TYR A 67 -2.51 -15.31 -7.25
N LEU A 68 -1.55 -14.63 -7.89
CA LEU A 68 -0.19 -14.53 -7.36
C LEU A 68 -0.18 -13.88 -5.98
N GLN A 69 -0.92 -12.80 -5.79
CA GLN A 69 -1.03 -12.12 -4.51
C GLN A 69 -1.62 -13.03 -3.43
N LYS A 70 -2.70 -13.76 -3.75
CA LYS A 70 -3.29 -14.76 -2.86
C LYS A 70 -2.31 -15.88 -2.49
N GLN A 71 -1.60 -16.46 -3.45
CA GLN A 71 -0.65 -17.55 -3.15
C GLN A 71 0.54 -17.06 -2.33
N LEU A 72 1.09 -15.89 -2.63
CA LEU A 72 2.16 -15.29 -1.82
C LEU A 72 1.71 -15.06 -0.38
N ALA A 73 0.46 -14.63 -0.16
CA ALA A 73 -0.11 -14.49 1.18
C ALA A 73 -0.28 -15.85 1.88
N ASN A 74 -0.69 -16.90 1.16
CA ASN A 74 -0.86 -18.24 1.71
C ASN A 74 0.48 -18.92 2.09
N PHE A 75 1.56 -18.65 1.36
CA PHE A 75 2.87 -19.25 1.61
C PHE A 75 3.74 -18.47 2.61
N LYS A 76 3.36 -17.23 2.94
CA LYS A 76 4.07 -16.44 3.91
C LYS A 76 3.83 -17.04 5.30
N PRO A 77 4.90 -17.37 6.06
CA PRO A 77 4.78 -17.87 7.42
C PRO A 77 4.22 -16.82 8.38
#